data_AF-A0A6J4KM78-F1
#
_entry.id   AF-A0A6J4KM78-F1
#
_cell.length_a   1.000
_cell.length_b   1.000
_cell.length_c   1.000
_cell.angle_alpha   90.00
_cell.angle_beta   90.00
_cell.angle_gamma   90.00
#
_symmetry.space_group_name_H-M   'P 1'
#
loop_
_entity.id
_entity.type
_entity.pdbx_description
1 polymer ?
#
loop_
_entity_poly.entity_id
_entity_poly.type
_entity_poly.pdbx_seq_one_letter_code
_entity_poly.pdbx_strand_id
1 'polypeptide(L)'
;MAAMIDWGCGTWGDFVYDIAWIAYCWAYHPEWAGVDMVALAKQHYTAIGLDVPAVDSRLRAYLIHIGLGDVRYSAYIGKWDQVAFANRQLDSLVSQGRLDPSLRWVRVGA
;
A
#
# COMPACT_ATOMS: atom_id res chain seq x y z
N MET A 1 -12.94 -19.08 4.66
CA MET A 1 -11.77 -19.19 5.55
C MET A 1 -10.65 -18.37 4.92
N ALA A 2 -9.98 -17.51 5.69
CA ALA A 2 -8.82 -16.75 5.24
C ALA A 2 -7.57 -17.30 5.93
N ALA A 3 -6.44 -17.32 5.23
CA ALA A 3 -5.15 -17.72 5.77
C ALA A 3 -4.10 -16.65 5.42
N MET A 4 -3.20 -16.37 6.35
CA MET A 4 -2.05 -15.49 6.12
C MET A 4 -0.79 -16.36 6.04
N ILE A 5 -0.03 -16.20 4.97
CA ILE A 5 1.17 -16.99 4.65
C ILE A 5 2.39 -16.06 4.49
N ASP A 6 3.57 -16.65 4.25
CA ASP A 6 4.82 -15.92 3.97
C ASP A 6 5.31 -14.98 5.09
N TRP A 7 5.22 -15.45 6.34
CA TRP A 7 5.67 -14.69 7.52
C TRP A 7 7.19 -14.72 7.76
N GLY A 8 7.98 -15.30 6.84
CA GLY A 8 9.43 -15.48 7.02
C GLY A 8 10.20 -14.17 7.15
N CYS A 9 9.68 -13.08 6.58
CA CYS A 9 10.19 -11.72 6.72
C CYS A 9 9.41 -10.87 7.72
N GLY A 10 8.57 -11.48 8.56
CA GLY A 10 7.81 -10.79 9.59
C GLY A 10 8.74 -10.08 10.58
N THR A 11 8.35 -8.89 11.01
CA THR A 11 9.08 -8.10 12.01
C THR A 11 8.12 -7.63 13.09
N TRP A 12 8.67 -7.30 14.26
CA TRP A 12 7.90 -6.62 15.30
C TRP A 12 7.77 -5.16 14.94
N GLY A 13 6.55 -4.64 14.97
CA GLY A 13 6.30 -3.27 14.58
C GLY A 13 4.89 -2.82 14.81
N ASP A 14 4.59 -1.70 14.18
CA ASP A 14 3.28 -1.08 14.19
C ASP A 14 2.29 -1.83 13.29
N PHE A 15 1.16 -2.29 13.81
CA PHE A 15 0.12 -2.97 13.02
C PHE A 15 -0.47 -2.11 11.90
N VAL A 16 -0.37 -0.78 12.00
CA VAL A 16 -0.78 0.14 10.92
C VAL A 16 0.09 -0.05 9.67
N TYR A 17 1.32 -0.54 9.83
CA TYR A 17 2.20 -0.93 8.73
C TYR A 17 1.59 -2.06 7.90
N ASP A 18 0.96 -3.05 8.53
CA ASP A 18 0.33 -4.16 7.81
C ASP A 18 -0.87 -3.67 6.98
N ILE A 19 -1.64 -2.71 7.49
CA ILE A 19 -2.71 -2.07 6.71
C ILE A 19 -2.15 -1.30 5.52
N ALA A 20 -1.06 -0.55 5.72
CA ALA A 20 -0.40 0.16 4.63
C ALA A 20 0.11 -0.82 3.56
N TRP A 21 0.68 -1.95 3.97
CA TRP A 21 1.16 -2.99 3.07
C TRP A 21 0.02 -3.61 2.25
N ILE A 22 -1.07 -4.01 2.92
CA ILE A 22 -2.26 -4.54 2.24
C ILE A 22 -2.81 -3.53 1.24
N ALA A 23 -3.01 -2.27 1.64
CA ALA A 23 -3.54 -1.23 0.78
C ALA A 23 -2.62 -0.95 -0.43
N TYR A 24 -1.30 -0.94 -0.22
CA TYR A 24 -0.33 -0.74 -1.29
C TYR A 24 -0.36 -1.88 -2.31
N CYS A 25 -0.35 -3.14 -1.84
CA CYS A 25 -0.51 -4.30 -2.72
C CYS A 25 -1.86 -4.28 -3.46
N TRP A 26 -2.93 -3.85 -2.79
CA TRP A 26 -4.26 -3.73 -3.39
C TRP A 26 -4.27 -2.83 -4.62
N ALA A 27 -3.46 -1.75 -4.61
CA ALA A 27 -3.40 -0.80 -5.70
C ALA A 27 -2.84 -1.36 -7.02
N TYR A 28 -2.12 -2.49 -6.97
CA TYR A 28 -1.67 -3.20 -8.18
C TYR A 28 -2.79 -3.93 -8.92
N HIS A 29 -3.93 -4.12 -8.28
CA HIS A 29 -5.05 -4.93 -8.77
C HIS A 29 -6.27 -4.03 -9.06
N PRO A 30 -6.35 -3.42 -10.26
CA PRO A 30 -7.43 -2.48 -10.60
C PRO A 30 -8.82 -3.12 -10.55
N GLU A 31 -8.92 -4.44 -10.70
CA GLU A 31 -10.15 -5.22 -10.48
C GLU A 31 -10.71 -5.08 -9.05
N TRP A 32 -9.89 -4.68 -8.07
CA TRP A 32 -10.29 -4.49 -6.68
C TRP A 32 -10.46 -3.02 -6.28
N ALA A 33 -10.38 -2.08 -7.23
CA ALA A 33 -10.46 -0.63 -6.98
C ALA A 33 -11.80 -0.16 -6.36
N GLY A 34 -12.83 -1.00 -6.36
CA GLY A 34 -14.10 -0.74 -5.67
C GLY A 34 -14.02 -0.82 -4.14
N VAL A 35 -12.89 -1.24 -3.57
CA VAL A 35 -12.70 -1.42 -2.13
C VAL A 35 -11.58 -0.53 -1.62
N ASP A 36 -11.90 0.37 -0.69
CA ASP A 36 -10.91 1.17 0.04
C ASP A 36 -10.49 0.45 1.33
N MET A 37 -9.36 -0.25 1.27
CA MET A 37 -8.82 -1.03 2.38
C MET A 37 -8.46 -0.16 3.60
N VAL A 38 -8.01 1.08 3.38
CA VAL A 38 -7.66 1.99 4.47
C VAL A 38 -8.93 2.45 5.19
N ALA A 39 -9.98 2.80 4.44
CA ALA A 39 -11.26 3.18 5.02
C ALA A 39 -11.89 2.02 5.81
N LEU A 40 -11.86 0.79 5.27
CA LEU A 40 -12.36 -0.40 5.96
C LEU A 40 -11.62 -0.67 7.28
N ALA A 41 -10.29 -0.56 7.28
CA ALA A 41 -9.51 -0.74 8.50
C ALA A 41 -9.87 0.30 9.58
N LYS A 42 -9.97 1.58 9.20
CA LYS A 42 -10.38 2.65 10.13
C LYS A 42 -11.79 2.46 10.66
N GLN A 43 -12.73 2.08 9.79
CA GLN A 43 -14.10 1.77 10.20
C GLN A 43 -14.12 0.62 11.22
N HIS A 44 -13.30 -0.41 11.00
CA HIS A 44 -13.16 -1.51 11.95
C HIS A 44 -12.63 -1.03 13.30
N TYR A 45 -11.59 -0.20 13.33
CA TYR A 45 -11.05 0.36 14.57
C TYR A 45 -12.11 1.14 15.36
N THR A 46 -12.88 1.99 14.66
CA THR A 46 -14.00 2.70 15.27
C THR A 46 -15.07 1.73 15.81
N ALA A 47 -15.43 0.70 15.06
CA ALA A 47 -16.45 -0.26 15.45
C ALA A 47 -16.09 -1.05 16.72
N ILE A 48 -14.80 -1.32 16.95
CA ILE A 48 -14.31 -2.01 18.14
C ILE A 48 -13.89 -1.06 19.28
N GLY A 49 -14.01 0.25 19.09
CA GLY A 49 -13.58 1.25 20.07
C GLY A 49 -12.07 1.36 20.26
N LEU A 50 -11.27 0.96 19.26
CA LEU A 50 -9.82 1.08 19.28
C LEU A 50 -9.40 2.49 18.85
N ASP A 51 -8.84 3.26 19.78
CA ASP A 51 -8.15 4.50 19.44
C ASP A 51 -6.78 4.20 18.80
N VAL A 52 -6.52 4.82 17.65
CA VAL A 52 -5.27 4.66 16.91
C VAL A 52 -4.65 6.04 16.68
N PRO A 53 -3.80 6.51 17.62
CA PRO A 53 -3.23 7.85 17.55
C PRO A 53 -2.43 8.06 16.26
N ALA A 54 -2.63 9.23 15.64
CA ALA A 54 -1.92 9.67 14.45
C ALA A 54 -1.95 8.67 13.28
N VAL A 55 -3.04 7.88 13.16
CA VAL A 55 -3.18 6.82 12.15
C VAL A 55 -2.91 7.32 10.73
N ASP A 56 -3.37 8.52 10.38
CA ASP A 56 -3.18 9.10 9.04
C ASP A 56 -1.71 9.43 8.74
N SER A 57 -1.02 10.05 9.68
CA SER A 57 0.40 10.38 9.54
C SER A 57 1.26 9.12 9.45
N ARG A 58 0.94 8.10 10.25
CA ARG A 58 1.61 6.79 10.24
C ARG A 58 1.37 6.05 8.92
N LEU A 59 0.11 5.95 8.48
CA LEU A 59 -0.26 5.36 7.19
C LEU A 59 0.50 6.02 6.04
N ARG A 60 0.51 7.34 5.98
CA ARG A 60 1.22 8.07 4.92
C ARG A 60 2.73 7.77 4.94
N ALA A 61 3.35 7.78 6.11
CA ALA A 61 4.77 7.48 6.25
C ALA A 61 5.09 6.04 5.79
N TYR A 62 4.26 5.07 6.18
CA TYR A 62 4.45 3.67 5.80
C TYR A 62 4.20 3.44 4.31
N LEU A 63 3.15 4.02 3.73
CA LEU A 63 2.90 3.94 2.29
C LEU A 63 4.06 4.53 1.48
N ILE A 64 4.64 5.66 1.91
CA ILE A 64 5.82 6.24 1.27
C ILE A 64 7.02 5.30 1.39
N HIS A 65 7.28 4.75 2.57
CA HIS A 65 8.37 3.79 2.79
C HIS A 65 8.24 2.56 1.88
N ILE A 66 7.04 1.99 1.80
CA ILE A 66 6.72 0.83 0.97
C ILE A 66 6.90 1.19 -0.52
N GLY A 67 6.37 2.34 -0.95
CA GLY A 67 6.51 2.80 -2.33
C GLY A 67 7.96 3.03 -2.76
N LEU A 68 8.81 3.58 -1.90
CA LEU A 68 10.25 3.69 -2.15
C LEU A 68 10.92 2.31 -2.26
N GLY A 69 10.52 1.36 -1.42
CA GLY A 69 10.98 -0.03 -1.48
C GLY A 69 10.59 -0.71 -2.79
N ASP A 70 9.37 -0.48 -3.25
CA ASP A 70 8.86 -1.00 -4.51
C ASP A 70 9.61 -0.42 -5.72
N VAL A 71 9.81 0.90 -5.77
CA VAL A 71 10.64 1.54 -6.82
C VAL A 71 12.03 0.89 -6.87
N ARG A 72 12.68 0.73 -5.72
CA ARG A 72 14.00 0.08 -5.62
C ARG A 72 13.97 -1.36 -6.11
N TYR A 73 13.02 -2.15 -5.64
CA TYR A 73 12.95 -3.58 -5.96
C TYR A 73 12.59 -3.82 -7.42
N SER A 74 11.58 -3.10 -7.94
CA SER A 74 11.16 -3.13 -9.33
C SER A 74 12.31 -2.77 -10.29
N ALA A 75 13.13 -1.77 -9.94
CA ALA A 75 14.33 -1.43 -10.70
C ALA A 75 15.39 -2.54 -10.64
N TYR A 76 15.62 -3.14 -9.46
CA TYR A 76 16.57 -4.25 -9.29
C TYR A 76 16.21 -5.46 -10.16
N ILE A 77 14.93 -5.80 -10.28
CA ILE A 77 14.46 -6.91 -11.14
C ILE A 77 14.19 -6.52 -12.60
N GLY A 78 14.51 -5.28 -13.00
CA GLY A 78 14.39 -4.80 -14.38
C GLY A 78 12.97 -4.54 -14.87
N LYS A 79 11.97 -4.46 -13.98
CA LYS A 79 10.56 -4.19 -14.34
C LYS A 79 10.26 -2.70 -14.35
N TRP A 80 10.67 -2.03 -15.42
CA TRP A 80 10.55 -0.58 -15.55
C TRP A 80 9.11 -0.05 -15.64
N ASP A 81 8.19 -0.89 -16.10
CA ASP A 81 6.75 -0.61 -16.06
C ASP A 81 6.22 -0.53 -14.61
N GLN A 82 6.71 -1.42 -13.73
CA GLN A 82 6.42 -1.38 -12.29
C GLN A 82 7.09 -0.16 -11.63
N VAL A 83 8.33 0.15 -11.97
CA VAL A 83 9.00 1.39 -11.50
C VAL A 83 8.16 2.63 -11.85
N ALA A 84 7.67 2.73 -13.09
CA ALA A 84 6.87 3.87 -13.52
C ALA A 84 5.53 3.94 -12.77
N PHE A 85 4.88 2.80 -12.50
CA PHE A 85 3.66 2.76 -11.70
C PHE A 85 3.92 3.15 -10.23
N ALA A 86 4.92 2.55 -9.60
CA ALA A 86 5.31 2.83 -8.22
C ALA A 86 5.69 4.30 -8.02
N ASN A 87 6.44 4.91 -8.96
CA ASN A 87 6.76 6.33 -8.92
C ASN A 87 5.52 7.23 -8.97
N ARG A 88 4.55 6.93 -9.85
CA ARG A 88 3.31 7.72 -9.89
C ARG A 88 2.49 7.59 -8.61
N GLN A 89 2.46 6.40 -8.00
CA GLN A 89 1.82 6.23 -6.70
C GLN A 89 2.55 6.99 -5.60
N LEU A 90 3.88 6.97 -5.61
CA LEU A 90 4.70 7.74 -4.68
C LEU A 90 4.45 9.25 -4.82
N ASP A 91 4.34 9.77 -6.04
CA ASP A 91 3.98 11.17 -6.29
C ASP A 91 2.61 11.52 -5.67
N SER A 92 1.61 10.64 -5.81
CA SER A 92 0.30 10.83 -5.16
C SER A 92 0.42 10.80 -3.62
N LEU A 93 1.22 9.89 -3.06
CA LEU A 93 1.44 9.81 -1.61
C LEU A 93 2.15 11.04 -1.06
N VAL A 94 3.10 11.60 -1.81
CA VAL A 94 3.84 12.81 -1.42
C VAL A 94 2.98 14.05 -1.59
N SER A 95 2.21 14.18 -2.67
CA SER A 95 1.42 15.38 -2.95
C SER A 95 0.06 15.39 -2.26
N GLN A 96 -0.62 14.25 -2.18
CA GLN A 96 -2.01 14.11 -1.70
C GLN A 96 -2.13 13.29 -0.41
N GLY A 97 -1.07 12.60 0.01
CA GLY A 97 -1.10 11.78 1.23
C GLY A 97 -1.85 10.46 1.10
N ARG A 98 -2.21 10.04 -0.12
CA ARG A 98 -2.97 8.82 -0.37
C ARG A 98 -2.56 8.18 -1.70
N LEU A 99 -2.84 6.87 -1.82
CA LEU A 99 -2.74 6.16 -3.09
C LEU A 99 -3.76 6.73 -4.09
N ASP A 100 -3.39 6.76 -5.37
CA ASP A 100 -4.29 7.14 -6.45
C ASP A 100 -4.99 5.88 -6.99
N PRO A 101 -6.31 5.72 -6.77
CA PRO A 101 -7.06 4.56 -7.25
C PRO A 101 -7.32 4.60 -8.76
N SER A 102 -7.10 5.75 -9.42
CA SER A 102 -7.26 5.89 -10.87
C SER A 102 -6.05 5.36 -11.64
N LEU A 103 -4.88 5.29 -10.99
CA LEU A 103 -3.69 4.73 -11.60
C LEU A 103 -3.85 3.23 -11.80
N ARG A 104 -3.43 2.77 -12.98
CA ARG A 104 -3.39 1.34 -13.31
C ARG A 104 -1.96 0.95 -13.63
N TRP A 105 -1.53 -0.17 -13.08
CA TRP A 105 -0.34 -0.83 -13.59
C TRP A 105 -0.69 -1.42 -14.96
N VAL A 106 0.10 -1.05 -15.97
CA VAL A 106 -0.03 -1.54 -17.34
C VAL A 106 1.31 -2.15 -17.71
N ARG A 107 1.31 -3.45 -17.97
CA ARG A 107 2.52 -4.15 -18.41
C ARG A 107 2.92 -3.62 -19.79
N VAL A 108 4.14 -3.11 -19.91
CA VAL A 108 4.69 -2.66 -21.19
C VAL A 108 5.46 -3.82 -21.82
N GLY A 109 4.94 -4.38 -22.91
CA GLY A 109 5.57 -5.47 -23.67
C GLY A 109 5.36 -6.86 -23.06
N ALA A 110 4.91 -7.80 -23.90
CA ALA A 110 4.98 -9.24 -23.67
C ALA A 110 6.05 -9.82 -24.60
#